data_AF-R6Q4F0-F1
#
_entry.id   AF-R6Q4F0-F1
#
_cell.length_a   1.000
_cell.length_b   1.000
_cell.length_c   1.000
_cell.angle_alpha   90.00
_cell.angle_beta   90.00
_cell.angle_gamma   90.00
#
_symmetry.space_group_name_H-M   'P 1'
#
loop_
_entity.id
_entity.type
_entity.pdbx_description
1 polymer ?
#
loop_
_entity_poly.entity_id
_entity_poly.type
_entity_poly.pdbx_seq_one_letter_code
_entity_poly.pdbx_strand_id
1 'polypeptide(L)'
;MSKIYDKYQKLKTSDNYTPNTLYLFKAGLFFIFIDEDAKIVSNLLNLKLGNLNETVVKCGFPCNSLQKYLTLLKSTPYNIEIVSFDVQETPINSNSYLSNKQLEVMADEILKLKIDDLSISQAYDFLYKIQDKLRTVK
;
A
#
# COMPACT_ATOMS: atom_id res chain seq x y z
N MET A 1 11.11 -13.02 18.31
CA MET A 1 10.23 -11.86 18.01
C MET A 1 9.74 -11.96 16.57
N SER A 2 8.61 -11.33 16.23
CA SER A 2 8.09 -11.36 14.85
C SER A 2 8.90 -10.41 13.97
N LYS A 3 9.28 -10.84 12.75
CA LYS A 3 9.98 -10.00 11.76
C LYS A 3 9.28 -8.64 11.53
N ILE A 4 7.95 -8.62 11.59
CA ILE A 4 7.13 -7.40 11.45
C ILE A 4 7.40 -6.43 12.61
N TYR A 5 7.44 -6.94 13.84
CA TYR A 5 7.65 -6.13 15.02
C TYR A 5 9.09 -5.60 15.09
N ASP A 6 10.08 -6.45 14.78
CA ASP A 6 11.48 -6.04 14.73
C ASP A 6 11.71 -4.91 13.70
N LYS A 7 11.04 -5.01 12.54
CA LYS A 7 11.09 -3.96 11.51
C LYS A 7 10.39 -2.68 11.98
N TYR A 8 9.22 -2.80 12.60
CA TYR A 8 8.49 -1.66 13.15
C TYR A 8 9.34 -0.88 14.17
N GLN A 9 9.95 -1.57 15.13
CA GLN A 9 10.83 -0.94 16.10
C GLN A 9 11.98 -0.20 15.42
N LYS A 10 12.69 -0.85 14.50
CA LYS A 10 13.78 -0.22 13.73
C LYS A 10 13.35 1.04 12.99
N LEU A 11 12.14 1.06 12.44
CA LEU A 11 11.60 2.22 11.73
C LEU A 11 11.24 3.36 12.69
N LYS A 12 10.57 3.04 13.82
CA LYS A 12 10.18 4.02 14.84
C LYS A 12 11.35 4.62 15.61
N THR A 13 12.47 3.90 15.73
CA THR A 13 13.68 4.38 16.41
C THR A 13 14.78 4.84 15.44
N SER A 14 14.50 4.92 14.14
CA SER A 14 15.49 5.39 13.15
C SER A 14 15.70 6.90 13.28
N ASP A 15 16.94 7.36 13.06
CA ASP A 15 17.26 8.80 12.97
C ASP A 15 16.47 9.51 11.86
N ASN A 16 16.00 8.78 10.85
CA ASN A 16 15.18 9.29 9.75
C ASN A 16 13.67 9.22 10.04
N TYR A 17 13.27 8.87 11.26
CA TYR A 17 11.86 8.82 11.62
C TYR A 17 11.22 10.21 11.51
N THR A 18 10.16 10.29 10.72
CA THR A 18 9.36 11.49 10.57
C THR A 18 8.18 11.45 11.55
N PRO A 19 7.96 12.51 12.36
CA PRO A 19 6.80 12.58 13.24
C PRO A 19 5.49 12.40 12.48
N ASN A 20 4.49 11.79 13.13
CA ASN A 20 3.18 11.45 12.56
C ASN A 20 3.22 10.47 11.39
N THR A 21 4.32 9.75 11.17
CA THR A 21 4.36 8.66 10.20
C THR A 21 3.88 7.36 10.82
N LEU A 22 2.86 6.76 10.20
CA LEU A 22 2.29 5.46 10.55
C LEU A 22 2.70 4.42 9.51
N TYR A 23 3.16 3.27 9.99
CA TYR A 23 3.65 2.18 9.14
C TYR A 23 2.55 1.14 8.90
N LEU A 24 2.15 1.01 7.65
CA LEU A 24 1.16 0.05 7.18
C LEU A 24 1.85 -1.18 6.58
N PHE A 25 1.82 -2.30 7.29
CA PHE A 25 2.46 -3.53 6.85
C PHE A 25 1.53 -4.35 5.96
N LYS A 26 2.02 -4.80 4.80
CA LYS A 26 1.37 -5.85 4.02
C LYS A 26 1.66 -7.20 4.69
N ALA A 27 0.62 -7.86 5.20
CA ALA A 27 0.70 -9.14 5.89
C ALA A 27 -0.32 -10.13 5.27
N GLY A 28 0.13 -10.87 4.25
CA GLY A 28 -0.73 -11.81 3.52
C GLY A 28 -1.89 -11.09 2.80
N LEU A 29 -3.12 -11.45 3.16
CA LEU A 29 -4.36 -10.90 2.58
C LEU A 29 -4.82 -9.58 3.24
N PHE A 30 -4.05 -9.06 4.20
CA PHE A 30 -4.40 -7.88 4.97
C PHE A 30 -3.28 -6.84 4.93
N PHE A 31 -3.68 -5.58 5.07
CA PHE A 31 -2.81 -4.52 5.55
C PHE A 31 -3.07 -4.31 7.04
N ILE A 32 -2.00 -4.23 7.83
CA ILE A 32 -2.08 -4.08 9.29
C ILE A 32 -1.19 -2.95 9.78
N PHE A 33 -1.72 -2.19 10.73
CA PHE A 33 -0.94 -1.38 11.66
C PHE A 33 -0.69 -2.21 12.91
N ILE A 34 0.41 -1.95 13.62
CA ILE A 34 0.78 -2.68 14.83
C ILE A 34 1.13 -1.71 15.96
N ASP A 35 1.00 -2.21 17.19
CA ASP A 35 1.36 -1.50 18.42
C ASP A 35 0.72 -0.11 18.53
N GLU A 36 1.48 0.96 18.78
CA GLU A 36 0.96 2.33 18.88
C GLU A 36 0.23 2.80 17.61
N ASP A 37 0.75 2.48 16.42
CA ASP A 37 0.08 2.82 15.17
C ASP A 37 -1.29 2.15 15.06
N ALA A 38 -1.41 0.92 15.57
CA ALA A 38 -2.70 0.23 15.62
C ALA A 38 -3.69 0.91 16.56
N LYS A 39 -3.25 1.39 17.72
CA LYS A 39 -4.13 2.10 18.67
C LYS A 39 -4.63 3.40 18.06
N ILE A 40 -3.74 4.17 17.41
CA ILE A 40 -4.09 5.42 16.71
C ILE A 40 -5.12 5.14 15.62
N VAL A 41 -4.85 4.21 14.72
CA VAL A 41 -5.73 3.96 13.57
C VAL A 41 -7.04 3.30 13.97
N SER A 42 -7.01 2.41 14.97
CA SER A 42 -8.22 1.81 15.56
C SER A 42 -9.17 2.89 16.07
N ASN A 43 -8.66 3.91 16.77
CA ASN A 43 -9.47 5.04 17.24
C ASN A 43 -9.93 5.94 16.10
N LEU A 44 -9.06 6.28 15.14
CA LEU A 44 -9.40 7.19 14.03
C LEU A 44 -10.48 6.61 13.11
N LEU A 45 -10.41 5.31 12.83
CA LEU A 45 -11.24 4.66 11.81
C LEU A 45 -12.25 3.66 12.41
N ASN A 46 -12.34 3.61 13.74
CA ASN A 46 -13.16 2.65 14.50
C ASN A 46 -12.92 1.19 14.07
N LEU A 47 -11.67 0.82 13.80
CA LEU A 47 -11.29 -0.54 13.43
C LEU A 47 -11.13 -1.39 14.69
N LYS A 48 -11.55 -2.65 14.64
CA LYS A 48 -11.34 -3.58 15.75
C LYS A 48 -9.85 -3.77 16.05
N LEU A 49 -9.44 -3.44 17.27
CA LEU A 49 -8.11 -3.77 17.80
C LEU A 49 -8.09 -5.25 18.18
N GLY A 50 -7.08 -5.97 17.73
CA GLY A 50 -6.81 -7.35 18.10
C GLY A 50 -5.34 -7.54 18.43
N ASN A 51 -4.93 -8.80 18.63
CA ASN A 51 -3.57 -9.13 18.99
C ASN A 51 -2.81 -9.69 17.78
N LEU A 52 -1.59 -9.19 17.55
CA LEU A 52 -0.62 -9.79 16.64
C LEU A 52 0.06 -10.99 17.31
N ASN A 53 0.40 -10.82 18.59
CA ASN A 53 0.95 -11.83 19.49
C ASN A 53 0.53 -11.47 20.94
N GLU A 54 1.13 -12.11 21.94
CA GLU A 54 0.76 -11.92 23.35
C GLU A 54 0.95 -10.48 23.87
N THR A 55 1.85 -9.70 23.28
CA THR A 55 2.23 -8.36 23.79
C THR A 55 1.94 -7.22 22.81
N VAL A 56 1.81 -7.52 21.52
CA VAL A 56 1.66 -6.53 20.45
C VAL A 56 0.25 -6.57 19.89
N VAL A 57 -0.43 -5.42 19.90
CA VAL A 57 -1.74 -5.24 19.28
C VAL A 57 -1.64 -4.95 17.78
N LYS A 58 -2.73 -5.16 17.05
CA LYS A 58 -2.86 -4.83 15.63
C LYS A 58 -4.28 -4.43 15.27
N CYS A 59 -4.42 -3.60 14.24
CA CYS A 59 -5.67 -3.41 13.53
C CYS A 59 -5.37 -3.36 12.03
N GLY A 60 -6.40 -3.54 11.19
CA GLY A 60 -6.16 -3.57 9.75
C GLY A 60 -7.42 -3.81 8.94
N PHE A 61 -7.20 -3.97 7.64
CA PHE A 61 -8.25 -4.16 6.66
C PHE A 61 -7.76 -5.06 5.52
N PRO A 62 -8.67 -5.72 4.78
CA PRO A 62 -8.26 -6.58 3.67
C PRO A 62 -7.60 -5.78 2.54
N CYS A 63 -6.69 -6.43 1.80
CA CYS A 63 -5.93 -5.79 0.71
C CYS A 63 -6.79 -5.12 -0.37
N ASN A 64 -7.98 -5.65 -0.64
CA ASN A 64 -8.93 -5.08 -1.61
C ASN A 64 -9.51 -3.71 -1.18
N SER A 65 -9.37 -3.36 0.10
CA SER A 65 -9.92 -2.13 0.67
C SER A 65 -8.86 -1.03 0.83
N LEU A 66 -7.62 -1.26 0.36
CA LEU A 66 -6.50 -0.35 0.56
C LEU A 66 -6.82 1.10 0.16
N GLN A 67 -7.34 1.30 -1.06
CA GLN A 67 -7.65 2.64 -1.56
C GLN A 67 -8.67 3.38 -0.68
N LYS A 68 -9.71 2.66 -0.22
CA LYS A 68 -10.75 3.21 0.67
C LYS A 68 -10.12 3.74 1.96
N TYR A 69 -9.31 2.93 2.62
CA TYR A 69 -8.73 3.30 3.91
C TYR A 69 -7.63 4.34 3.79
N LEU A 70 -6.80 4.31 2.74
CA LEU A 70 -5.85 5.39 2.47
C LEU A 70 -6.56 6.72 2.22
N THR A 71 -7.71 6.70 1.54
CA THR A 71 -8.51 7.91 1.33
C THR A 71 -9.03 8.49 2.64
N LEU A 72 -9.49 7.65 3.56
CA LEU A 72 -9.91 8.09 4.89
C LEU A 72 -8.73 8.66 5.71
N LEU A 73 -7.53 8.09 5.55
CA LEU A 73 -6.34 8.55 6.27
C LEU A 73 -5.76 9.85 5.70
N LYS A 74 -6.03 10.19 4.43
CA LYS A 74 -5.58 11.45 3.80
C LYS A 74 -6.14 12.71 4.48
N SER A 75 -7.29 12.62 5.16
CA SER A 75 -7.86 13.75 5.92
C SER A 75 -7.32 13.86 7.35
N THR A 76 -6.33 13.04 7.72
CA THR A 76 -5.70 13.05 9.04
C THR A 76 -4.31 13.68 8.95
N PRO A 77 -3.70 14.13 10.07
CA PRO A 77 -2.34 14.67 10.07
C PRO A 77 -1.26 13.59 9.88
N TYR A 78 -1.64 12.34 9.67
CA TYR A 78 -0.72 11.21 9.62
C TYR A 78 -0.27 10.90 8.19
N ASN A 79 1.03 10.70 8.04
CA ASN A 79 1.63 10.19 6.82
C ASN A 79 1.65 8.67 6.85
N ILE A 80 1.21 8.02 5.77
CA ILE A 80 1.17 6.55 5.69
C ILE A 80 2.29 6.04 4.79
N GLU A 81 3.17 5.24 5.37
CA GLU A 81 4.22 4.51 4.67
C GLU A 81 3.92 3.01 4.67
N ILE A 82 3.95 2.41 3.49
CA ILE A 82 3.64 0.99 3.28
C ILE A 82 4.93 0.19 3.32
N VAL A 83 4.93 -0.87 4.13
CA VAL A 83 6.04 -1.82 4.26
C VAL A 83 5.60 -3.18 3.70
N SER A 84 6.30 -3.67 2.68
CA SER A 84 5.95 -4.91 1.98
C SER A 84 7.18 -5.80 1.78
N PHE A 85 7.34 -6.81 2.64
CA PHE A 85 8.47 -7.75 2.59
C PHE A 85 8.58 -8.54 1.28
N ASP A 86 7.51 -8.64 0.50
CA ASP A 86 7.49 -9.38 -0.77
C ASP A 86 8.16 -8.63 -1.92
N VAL A 87 8.30 -7.31 -1.83
CA VAL A 87 8.68 -6.45 -2.97
C VAL A 87 9.86 -5.55 -2.61
N GLN A 88 9.81 -4.89 -1.45
CA GLN A 88 10.83 -3.93 -1.00
C GLN A 88 10.89 -3.89 0.54
N GLU A 89 12.09 -4.07 1.10
CA GLU A 89 12.27 -3.94 2.57
C GLU A 89 12.18 -2.49 3.06
N THR A 90 12.34 -1.52 2.16
CA THR A 90 12.24 -0.09 2.46
C THR A 90 10.77 0.34 2.44
N PRO A 91 10.28 1.05 3.49
CA PRO A 91 8.97 1.67 3.44
C PRO A 91 8.89 2.64 2.27
N ILE A 92 7.74 2.68 1.61
CA ILE A 92 7.46 3.67 0.58
C ILE A 92 6.17 4.40 0.87
N ASN A 93 6.07 5.65 0.43
CA ASN A 93 4.84 6.43 0.59
C ASN A 93 3.66 5.70 -0.06
N SER A 94 2.50 5.75 0.60
CA SER A 94 1.27 5.13 0.11
C SER A 94 0.88 5.52 -1.32
N ASN A 95 1.08 6.78 -1.73
CA ASN A 95 0.82 7.20 -3.11
C ASN A 95 1.77 6.51 -4.09
N SER A 96 3.07 6.47 -3.79
CA SER A 96 4.07 5.78 -4.61
C SER A 96 3.79 4.28 -4.74
N TYR A 97 3.37 3.63 -3.64
CA TYR A 97 2.95 2.23 -3.67
C TYR A 97 1.77 1.99 -4.62
N LEU A 98 0.76 2.87 -4.58
CA LEU A 98 -0.40 2.78 -5.46
C LEU A 98 -0.03 3.01 -6.93
N SER A 99 0.79 4.03 -7.21
CA SER A 99 1.27 4.36 -8.55
C SER A 99 2.09 3.20 -9.14
N ASN A 100 3.00 2.62 -8.37
CA ASN A 100 3.77 1.44 -8.80
C ASN A 100 2.88 0.25 -9.11
N LYS A 101 1.89 -0.04 -8.26
CA LYS A 101 0.94 -1.13 -8.49
C LYS A 101 0.10 -0.91 -9.75
N GLN A 102 -0.27 0.33 -10.06
CA GLN A 102 -0.98 0.65 -11.30
C GLN A 102 -0.08 0.41 -12.53
N LEU A 103 1.20 0.78 -12.45
CA LEU A 103 2.17 0.54 -13.51
C LEU A 103 2.41 -0.96 -13.74
N GLU A 104 2.50 -1.77 -12.68
CA GLU A 104 2.60 -3.24 -12.79
C GLU A 104 1.40 -3.82 -13.55
N VAL A 105 0.18 -3.39 -13.22
CA VAL A 105 -1.04 -3.83 -13.93
C VAL A 105 -1.00 -3.43 -15.41
N MET A 106 -0.52 -2.23 -15.73
CA MET A 106 -0.40 -1.78 -17.13
C MET A 106 0.66 -2.57 -17.89
N ALA A 107 1.82 -2.84 -17.28
CA ALA A 107 2.87 -3.67 -17.86
C ALA A 107 2.34 -5.08 -18.17
N ASP A 108 1.61 -5.68 -17.23
CA ASP A 108 0.93 -6.95 -17.42
C ASP A 108 -0.10 -6.94 -18.56
N GLU A 109 -0.89 -5.86 -18.67
CA GLU A 109 -1.85 -5.69 -19.77
C GLU A 109 -1.11 -5.66 -21.13
N ILE A 110 0.00 -4.92 -21.22
CA ILE A 110 0.81 -4.82 -22.44
C ILE A 110 1.46 -6.17 -22.78
N LEU A 111 2.07 -6.86 -21.81
CA LEU A 111 2.75 -8.14 -22.02
C LEU A 111 1.80 -9.27 -22.45
N LYS A 112 0.53 -9.19 -22.07
CA LYS A 112 -0.51 -10.17 -22.46
C LYS A 112 -1.12 -9.88 -23.83
N LEU A 113 -0.81 -8.74 -24.46
CA LEU A 113 -1.32 -8.45 -25.79
C LEU A 113 -0.68 -9.37 -26.83
N LYS A 114 -1.54 -9.98 -27.65
CA LYS A 114 -1.14 -10.62 -28.88
C LYS A 114 -1.15 -9.59 -29.99
N ILE A 115 -0.04 -8.89 -30.15
CA ILE A 115 0.07 -7.74 -31.07
C ILE A 115 -0.32 -8.14 -32.50
N ASP A 116 0.08 -9.34 -32.94
CA ASP A 116 -0.18 -9.84 -34.30
C ASP A 116 -1.67 -10.14 -34.57
N ASP A 117 -2.48 -10.30 -33.51
CA ASP A 117 -3.92 -10.58 -33.61
C ASP A 117 -4.78 -9.30 -33.63
N LEU A 118 -4.17 -8.12 -33.44
CA LEU A 118 -4.90 -6.86 -33.35
C LEU A 118 -5.15 -6.24 -34.72
N SER A 119 -6.37 -5.74 -34.93
CA SER A 119 -6.62 -4.80 -36.03
C SER A 119 -5.94 -3.46 -35.77
N ILE A 120 -5.74 -2.67 -36.82
CA ILE A 120 -5.19 -1.31 -36.71
C ILE A 120 -6.02 -0.45 -35.74
N SER A 121 -7.36 -0.53 -35.81
CA SER A 121 -8.23 0.23 -34.90
C SER A 121 -8.09 -0.23 -33.45
N GLN A 122 -8.01 -1.54 -33.19
CA GLN A 122 -7.81 -2.06 -31.83
C GLN A 122 -6.46 -1.66 -31.25
N ALA A 123 -5.39 -1.70 -32.04
CA ALA A 123 -4.09 -1.23 -31.63
C ALA A 123 -4.10 0.27 -31.30
N TYR A 124 -4.75 1.08 -32.15
CA TYR A 124 -4.91 2.51 -31.96
C TYR A 124 -5.70 2.86 -30.68
N ASP A 125 -6.85 2.22 -30.47
CA ASP A 125 -7.68 2.41 -29.28
C ASP A 125 -6.93 2.00 -28.00
N PHE A 126 -6.14 0.92 -28.07
CA PHE A 126 -5.33 0.48 -26.95
C PHE A 126 -4.25 1.51 -26.57
N LEU A 127 -3.59 2.13 -27.56
CA LEU A 127 -2.61 3.18 -27.30
C LEU A 127 -3.22 4.38 -26.57
N TYR A 128 -4.42 4.82 -26.98
CA TYR A 128 -5.14 5.87 -26.26
C TYR A 128 -5.48 5.46 -24.83
N LYS A 129 -6.01 4.25 -24.64
CA LYS A 129 -6.32 3.71 -23.31
C LYS A 129 -5.08 3.73 -22.39
N ILE A 130 -3.91 3.31 -22.88
CA ILE A 130 -2.67 3.34 -22.10
C ILE A 130 -2.22 4.77 -21.81
N GLN A 131 -2.28 5.67 -22.79
CA GLN A 131 -1.93 7.07 -22.60
C GLN A 131 -2.79 7.73 -21.50
N ASP A 132 -4.10 7.51 -21.54
CA ASP A 132 -5.01 8.08 -20.53
C ASP A 132 -4.78 7.47 -19.14
N LYS A 133 -4.54 6.16 -19.06
CA LYS A 133 -4.15 5.51 -17.80
C LYS A 133 -2.86 6.10 -17.23
N LEU A 134 -1.82 6.31 -18.04
CA LEU A 134 -0.55 6.89 -17.60
C LEU A 134 -0.69 8.32 -17.08
N ARG A 135 -1.60 9.13 -17.67
CA ARG A 135 -1.88 10.48 -17.16
C ARG A 135 -2.47 10.49 -15.75
N THR A 136 -3.06 9.38 -15.30
CA THR A 136 -3.64 9.25 -13.95
C THR A 136 -2.65 8.77 -12.90
N VAL A 137 -1.50 8.22 -13.32
CA VAL A 137 -0.40 7.86 -12.43
C VAL A 137 0.34 9.16 -12.07
N LYS A 138 0.20 9.61 -10.82
CA LYS A 138 0.86 10.80 -10.28
C LYS A 138 1.75 10.44 -9.11
#